data_AF-A0A7W1B2J0-F1
#
_entry.id   AF-A0A7W1B2J0-F1
#
_cell.length_a   1.000
_cell.length_b   1.000
_cell.length_c   1.000
_cell.angle_alpha   90.00
_cell.angle_beta   90.00
_cell.angle_gamma   90.00
#
_symmetry.space_group_name_H-M   'P 1'
#
loop_
_entity.id
_entity.type
_entity.pdbx_description
1 polymer ?
#
loop_
_entity_poly.entity_id
_entity_poly.type
_entity_poly.pdbx_seq_one_letter_code
_entity_poly.pdbx_strand_id
1 'polypeptide(L)'
;MERPILPRLGAVCGIPYVALILAGNSLYGSGNETVGLPMELVGMILFIPFLGYLYSVLRRAEGEGGWLSATAFGAGLVEFTVKLVSVIPAFAAHQGGLSPQLAQTLEGMGNFAYIITMLPIGVMMAAVAVVALKTHALPLWLGLLATITAPACLVNGLFFGADFGLAFLLFLLWVALASAVLTWCAGRVTVVETSASISREPAGVR
;
A
#
# COMPACT_ATOMS: atom_id res chain seq x y z
N MET A 1 -0.83 -4.07 -32.46
CA MET A 1 0.15 -4.18 -31.37
C MET A 1 -0.53 -3.63 -30.11
N GLU A 2 -1.05 -4.53 -29.29
CA GLU A 2 -1.94 -4.22 -28.18
C GLU A 2 -1.21 -3.42 -27.10
N ARG A 3 -1.78 -2.28 -26.70
CA ARG A 3 -1.24 -1.44 -25.63
C ARG A 3 -1.24 -2.26 -24.33
N PRO A 4 -0.15 -2.34 -23.55
CA PRO A 4 -0.16 -3.08 -22.31
C PRO A 4 -1.00 -2.26 -21.30
N ILE A 5 -2.28 -2.59 -21.20
CA ILE A 5 -3.21 -2.08 -20.18
C ILE A 5 -2.88 -2.74 -18.82
N LEU A 6 -2.30 -3.94 -18.85
CA LEU A 6 -1.94 -4.74 -17.68
C LEU A 6 -1.07 -4.03 -16.62
N PRO A 7 0.00 -3.27 -16.97
CA PRO A 7 0.83 -2.60 -15.98
C PRO A 7 0.06 -1.54 -15.18
N ARG A 8 -0.97 -0.93 -15.76
CA ARG A 8 -1.75 0.14 -15.09
C ARG A 8 -2.67 -0.40 -14.01
N LEU A 9 -3.07 -1.68 -14.11
CA LEU A 9 -3.95 -2.31 -13.14
C LEU A 9 -3.32 -2.27 -11.74
N GLY A 10 -2.02 -2.57 -11.63
CA GLY A 10 -1.32 -2.51 -10.34
C GLY A 10 -1.32 -1.11 -9.72
N ALA A 11 -1.03 -0.07 -10.50
CA ALA A 11 -1.06 1.31 -10.00
C ALA A 11 -2.45 1.70 -9.47
N VAL A 12 -3.52 1.28 -10.15
CA VAL A 12 -4.91 1.61 -9.79
C VAL A 12 -5.36 0.89 -8.52
N CYS A 13 -4.80 -0.28 -8.19
CA CYS A 13 -5.22 -1.06 -7.02
C CYS A 13 -4.99 -0.40 -5.66
N GLY A 14 -4.12 0.61 -5.56
CA GLY A 14 -3.83 1.28 -4.29
C GLY A 14 -5.00 2.11 -3.73
N ILE A 15 -5.75 2.83 -4.58
CA ILE A 15 -6.95 3.58 -4.17
C ILE A 15 -8.07 2.66 -3.61
N PRO A 16 -8.53 1.61 -4.32
CA PRO A 16 -9.55 0.72 -3.80
C PRO A 16 -9.04 -0.07 -2.59
N TYR A 17 -7.74 -0.40 -2.49
CA TYR A 17 -7.16 -0.90 -1.25
C TYR A 17 -7.45 0.04 -0.07
N VAL A 18 -7.06 1.31 -0.17
CA VAL A 18 -7.28 2.30 0.91
C VAL A 18 -8.77 2.46 1.23
N ALA A 19 -9.62 2.57 0.21
CA ALA A 19 -11.06 2.72 0.39
C ALA A 19 -11.68 1.52 1.14
N LEU A 20 -11.29 0.30 0.75
CA LEU A 20 -11.80 -0.93 1.36
C LEU A 20 -11.27 -1.16 2.78
N ILE A 21 -10.02 -0.78 3.07
CA ILE A 21 -9.49 -0.84 4.44
C ILE A 21 -10.26 0.11 5.37
N LEU A 22 -10.50 1.36 4.94
CA LEU A 22 -11.21 2.34 5.76
C LEU A 22 -12.70 1.97 5.93
N ALA A 23 -13.37 1.60 4.85
CA ALA A 23 -14.77 1.17 4.90
C ALA A 23 -14.95 -0.13 5.69
N GLY A 24 -14.05 -1.11 5.46
CA GLY A 24 -14.04 -2.39 6.16
C GLY A 24 -13.91 -2.22 7.68
N ASN A 25 -12.91 -1.45 8.13
CA ASN A 25 -12.71 -1.15 9.55
C ASN A 25 -13.91 -0.41 10.17
N SER A 26 -14.48 0.58 9.46
CA SER A 26 -15.66 1.30 9.95
C SER A 26 -16.88 0.40 10.09
N LEU A 27 -17.11 -0.51 9.15
CA LEU A 27 -18.21 -1.47 9.20
C LEU A 27 -17.98 -2.54 10.28
N TYR A 28 -16.76 -3.03 10.42
CA TYR A 28 -16.37 -3.95 11.48
C TYR A 28 -16.63 -3.35 12.87
N GLY A 29 -16.16 -2.12 13.12
CA GLY A 29 -16.36 -1.42 14.40
C GLY A 29 -17.81 -1.04 14.72
N SER A 30 -18.70 -1.03 13.73
CA SER A 30 -20.14 -0.81 13.93
C SER A 30 -20.94 -2.09 14.20
N GLY A 31 -20.26 -3.25 14.30
CA GLY A 31 -20.88 -4.56 14.53
C GLY A 31 -21.34 -5.26 13.25
N ASN A 32 -21.02 -4.74 12.06
CA ASN A 32 -21.33 -5.38 10.78
C ASN A 32 -20.15 -6.21 10.26
N GLU A 33 -19.70 -7.15 11.07
CA GLU A 33 -18.51 -7.98 10.84
C GLU A 33 -18.63 -8.80 9.55
N THR A 34 -19.85 -9.25 9.21
CA THR A 34 -20.15 -10.04 8.00
C THR A 34 -19.83 -9.34 6.70
N VAL A 35 -19.80 -8.01 6.69
CA VAL A 35 -19.47 -7.19 5.51
C VAL A 35 -18.11 -6.52 5.67
N GLY A 36 -17.83 -5.99 6.87
CA GLY A 36 -16.60 -5.25 7.15
C GLY A 36 -15.35 -6.11 6.94
N LEU A 37 -15.36 -7.35 7.43
CA LEU A 37 -14.19 -8.23 7.34
C LEU A 37 -13.88 -8.66 5.89
N PRO A 38 -14.84 -9.16 5.08
CA PRO A 38 -14.58 -9.43 3.68
C PRO A 38 -14.07 -8.22 2.90
N MET A 39 -14.59 -7.01 3.16
CA MET A 39 -14.10 -5.79 2.52
C MET A 39 -12.64 -5.53 2.85
N GLU A 40 -12.24 -5.65 4.12
CA GLU A 40 -10.85 -5.48 4.54
C GLU A 40 -9.93 -6.50 3.84
N LEU A 41 -10.33 -7.77 3.80
CA LEU A 41 -9.56 -8.84 3.15
C LEU A 41 -9.38 -8.61 1.64
N VAL A 42 -10.44 -8.20 0.94
CA VAL A 42 -10.36 -7.84 -0.49
C VAL A 42 -9.44 -6.64 -0.67
N GLY A 43 -9.51 -5.65 0.22
CA GLY A 43 -8.57 -4.54 0.28
C GLY A 43 -7.13 -5.04 0.34
N MET A 44 -6.80 -5.87 1.33
CA MET A 44 -5.44 -6.41 1.50
C MET A 44 -4.94 -7.14 0.24
N ILE A 45 -5.79 -7.89 -0.45
CA ILE A 45 -5.42 -8.57 -1.70
C ILE A 45 -5.04 -7.56 -2.79
N LEU A 46 -5.73 -6.42 -2.88
CA LEU A 46 -5.42 -5.34 -3.83
C LEU A 46 -4.11 -4.62 -3.51
N PHE A 47 -3.61 -4.70 -2.29
CA PHE A 47 -2.30 -4.15 -1.95
C PHE A 47 -1.16 -4.85 -2.69
N ILE A 48 -1.26 -6.17 -2.93
CA ILE A 48 -0.23 -6.97 -3.61
C ILE A 48 0.09 -6.47 -5.04
N PRO A 49 -0.88 -6.31 -5.95
CA PRO A 49 -0.59 -5.80 -7.30
C PRO A 49 -0.10 -4.34 -7.29
N PHE A 50 -0.54 -3.52 -6.34
CA PHE A 50 0.02 -2.18 -6.13
C PHE A 50 1.50 -2.25 -5.72
N LEU A 51 1.82 -3.09 -4.75
CA LEU A 51 3.18 -3.28 -4.25
C LEU A 51 4.10 -3.83 -5.35
N GLY A 52 3.63 -4.78 -6.16
CA GLY A 52 4.37 -5.30 -7.31
C GLY A 52 4.64 -4.24 -8.38
N TYR A 53 3.66 -3.37 -8.66
CA TYR A 53 3.86 -2.26 -9.58
C TYR A 53 4.84 -1.22 -9.03
N LEU A 54 4.70 -0.84 -7.75
CA LEU A 54 5.61 0.08 -7.08
C LEU A 54 7.05 -0.46 -7.11
N TYR A 55 7.24 -1.74 -6.80
CA TYR A 55 8.53 -2.42 -6.93
C TYR A 55 9.10 -2.28 -8.33
N SER A 56 8.30 -2.53 -9.38
CA SER A 56 8.78 -2.42 -10.76
C SER A 56 9.24 -1.01 -11.12
N VAL A 57 8.57 0.03 -10.61
CA VAL A 57 8.94 1.44 -10.83
C VAL A 57 10.25 1.77 -10.13
N LEU A 58 10.34 1.45 -8.83
CA LEU A 58 11.54 1.72 -8.03
C LEU A 58 12.74 0.94 -8.57
N ARG A 59 12.54 -0.35 -8.91
CA ARG A 59 13.59 -1.24 -9.41
C ARG A 59 14.17 -0.76 -10.73
N ARG A 60 13.33 -0.23 -11.62
CA ARG A 60 13.78 0.36 -12.90
C ARG A 60 14.59 1.62 -12.69
N ALA A 61 14.23 2.44 -11.70
CA ALA A 61 14.94 3.68 -11.41
C ALA A 61 16.25 3.46 -10.64
N GLU A 62 16.30 2.44 -9.76
CA GLU A 62 17.48 2.14 -8.95
C GLU A 62 18.63 1.51 -9.76
N GLY A 63 18.33 0.85 -10.88
CA GLY A 63 19.37 0.28 -11.76
C GLY A 63 20.08 -0.95 -11.17
N GLU A 64 21.32 -1.22 -11.56
CA GLU A 64 22.08 -2.35 -11.03
C GLU A 64 22.30 -2.20 -9.51
N GLY A 65 22.09 -3.27 -8.74
CA GLY A 65 22.13 -3.26 -7.27
C GLY A 65 20.75 -3.40 -6.62
N GLY A 66 19.75 -2.61 -7.04
CA GLY A 66 18.30 -2.80 -6.82
C GLY A 66 17.78 -3.21 -5.41
N TRP A 67 18.60 -3.12 -4.37
CA TRP A 67 18.35 -3.80 -3.09
C TRP A 67 17.36 -3.01 -2.24
N LEU A 68 17.29 -1.68 -2.39
CA LEU A 68 16.29 -0.88 -1.69
C LEU A 68 14.90 -1.17 -2.23
N SER A 69 14.75 -1.29 -3.56
CA SER A 69 13.49 -1.71 -4.18
C SER A 69 13.08 -3.09 -3.71
N ALA A 70 14.01 -4.05 -3.65
CA ALA A 70 13.74 -5.38 -3.13
C ALA A 70 13.37 -5.34 -1.63
N THR A 71 14.01 -4.48 -0.85
CA THR A 71 13.70 -4.26 0.58
C THR A 71 12.30 -3.68 0.75
N ALA A 72 11.92 -2.68 -0.04
CA ALA A 72 10.58 -2.10 -0.02
C ALA A 72 9.51 -3.14 -0.33
N PHE A 73 9.73 -3.96 -1.36
CA PHE A 73 8.82 -5.04 -1.73
C PHE A 73 8.72 -6.12 -0.65
N GLY A 74 9.86 -6.60 -0.16
CA GLY A 74 9.92 -7.62 0.88
C GLY A 74 9.26 -7.16 2.18
N ALA A 75 9.54 -5.92 2.61
CA ALA A 75 8.94 -5.34 3.80
C ALA A 75 7.41 -5.16 3.63
N GLY A 76 6.94 -4.71 2.46
CA GLY A 76 5.50 -4.65 2.16
C GLY A 76 4.81 -6.03 2.19
N LEU A 77 5.48 -7.10 1.75
CA LEU A 77 4.93 -8.46 1.86
C LEU A 77 4.89 -8.96 3.31
N VAL A 78 5.90 -8.62 4.12
CA VAL A 78 5.91 -8.95 5.55
C VAL A 78 4.77 -8.23 6.27
N GLU A 79 4.57 -6.94 5.98
CA GLU A 79 3.41 -6.17 6.47
C GLU A 79 2.09 -6.87 6.13
N PHE A 80 1.86 -7.16 4.85
CA PHE A 80 0.65 -7.84 4.38
C PHE A 80 0.43 -9.15 5.13
N THR A 81 1.50 -9.95 5.30
CA THR A 81 1.43 -11.25 5.95
C THR A 81 1.05 -11.11 7.43
N VAL A 82 1.71 -10.20 8.16
CA VAL A 82 1.43 -9.97 9.58
C VAL A 82 0.02 -9.42 9.76
N LYS A 83 -0.41 -8.48 8.92
CA LYS A 83 -1.76 -7.90 8.96
C LYS A 83 -2.82 -8.96 8.67
N LEU A 84 -2.62 -9.82 7.67
CA LEU A 84 -3.53 -10.93 7.38
C LEU A 84 -3.66 -11.89 8.55
N VAL A 85 -2.56 -12.21 9.23
CA VAL A 85 -2.57 -13.08 10.42
C VAL A 85 -3.24 -12.41 11.62
N SER A 86 -3.12 -11.08 11.78
CA SER A 86 -3.75 -10.34 12.89
C SER A 86 -5.28 -10.41 12.89
N VAL A 87 -5.88 -10.65 11.72
CA VAL A 87 -7.34 -10.79 11.56
C VAL A 87 -7.86 -12.03 12.29
N ILE A 88 -7.09 -13.11 12.34
CA ILE A 88 -7.53 -14.40 12.89
C ILE A 88 -7.95 -14.29 14.37
N PRO A 89 -7.10 -13.79 15.29
CA PRO A 89 -7.50 -13.66 16.68
C PRO A 89 -8.59 -12.59 16.88
N ALA A 90 -8.57 -11.49 16.11
CA ALA A 90 -9.63 -10.48 16.15
C ALA A 90 -10.99 -11.08 15.78
N PHE A 91 -11.07 -11.82 14.67
CA PHE A 91 -12.30 -12.50 14.27
C PHE A 91 -12.76 -13.56 15.29
N ALA A 92 -11.82 -14.31 15.86
CA ALA A 92 -12.10 -15.31 16.88
C ALA A 92 -12.70 -14.67 18.15
N ALA A 93 -12.22 -13.49 18.57
CA ALA A 93 -12.70 -12.77 19.75
C ALA A 93 -14.19 -12.42 19.68
N HIS A 94 -14.72 -12.25 18.47
CA HIS A 94 -16.12 -11.91 18.22
C HIS A 94 -17.02 -13.14 17.99
N GLN A 95 -16.46 -14.35 18.02
CA GLN A 95 -17.26 -15.57 17.96
C GLN A 95 -18.01 -15.76 19.28
N GLY A 96 -19.32 -16.06 19.18
CA GLY A 96 -20.14 -16.36 20.35
C GLY A 96 -19.62 -17.58 21.13
N GLY A 97 -19.86 -17.59 22.44
CA GLY A 97 -19.52 -18.73 23.31
C GLY A 97 -18.15 -18.67 24.00
N LEU A 98 -17.40 -17.58 23.83
CA LEU A 98 -16.16 -17.33 24.58
C LEU A 98 -16.44 -16.69 25.93
N SER A 99 -15.58 -16.96 26.92
CA SER A 99 -15.57 -16.18 28.16
C SER A 99 -15.08 -14.75 27.87
N PRO A 100 -15.54 -13.72 28.61
CA PRO A 100 -15.11 -12.35 28.40
C PRO A 100 -13.58 -12.17 28.44
N GLN A 101 -12.91 -12.93 29.31
CA GLN A 101 -11.45 -12.89 29.45
C GLN A 101 -10.75 -13.46 28.22
N LEU A 102 -11.28 -14.53 27.63
CA LEU A 102 -10.71 -15.13 26.42
C LEU A 102 -10.93 -14.23 25.20
N ALA A 103 -12.12 -13.64 25.07
CA ALA A 103 -12.41 -12.66 24.01
C ALA A 103 -11.45 -11.46 24.07
N GLN A 104 -11.26 -10.86 25.26
CA GLN A 104 -10.30 -9.74 25.45
C GLN A 104 -8.86 -10.15 25.15
N THR A 105 -8.47 -11.38 25.50
CA THR A 105 -7.11 -11.87 25.21
C THR A 105 -6.87 -11.97 23.70
N LEU A 106 -7.84 -12.52 22.96
CA LEU A 106 -7.77 -12.65 21.51
C LEU A 106 -7.77 -11.27 20.82
N GLU A 107 -8.62 -10.34 21.27
CA GLU A 107 -8.63 -8.97 20.78
C GLU A 107 -7.27 -8.28 21.03
N GLY A 108 -6.72 -8.42 22.23
CA GLY A 108 -5.38 -7.92 22.59
C GLY A 108 -4.28 -8.49 21.70
N MET A 109 -4.32 -9.79 21.37
CA MET A 109 -3.38 -10.43 20.44
C MET A 109 -3.48 -9.84 19.03
N GLY A 110 -4.71 -9.61 18.53
CA GLY A 110 -4.94 -8.98 17.23
C GLY A 110 -4.41 -7.55 17.17
N ASN A 111 -4.71 -6.75 18.19
CA ASN A 111 -4.24 -5.36 18.31
C ASN A 111 -2.71 -5.29 18.40
N PHE A 112 -2.08 -6.19 19.16
CA PHE A 112 -0.64 -6.24 19.26
C PHE A 112 0.03 -6.64 17.94
N ALA A 113 -0.52 -7.64 17.24
CA ALA A 113 -0.05 -8.03 15.92
C ALA A 113 -0.17 -6.87 14.91
N TYR A 114 -1.27 -6.10 14.98
CA TYR A 114 -1.43 -4.88 14.18
C TYR A 114 -0.37 -3.82 14.49
N ILE A 115 -0.04 -3.55 15.75
CA ILE A 115 1.02 -2.59 16.09
C ILE A 115 2.37 -3.04 15.52
N ILE A 116 2.66 -4.34 15.54
CA ILE A 116 3.90 -4.90 14.98
C ILE A 116 4.00 -4.69 13.46
N THR A 117 2.89 -4.59 12.71
CA THR A 117 2.93 -4.31 11.25
C THR A 117 3.55 -2.95 10.94
N MET A 118 3.60 -2.03 11.90
CA MET A 118 4.20 -0.71 11.69
C MET A 118 5.72 -0.80 11.46
N LEU A 119 6.39 -1.83 11.98
CA LEU A 119 7.83 -2.02 11.75
C LEU A 119 8.14 -2.31 10.28
N PRO A 120 7.55 -3.32 9.62
CA PRO A 120 7.76 -3.53 8.20
C PRO A 120 7.25 -2.37 7.34
N ILE A 121 6.15 -1.69 7.70
CA ILE A 121 5.74 -0.44 7.02
C ILE A 121 6.87 0.60 7.10
N GLY A 122 7.41 0.83 8.29
CA GLY A 122 8.50 1.78 8.49
C GLY A 122 9.73 1.49 7.63
N VAL A 123 10.13 0.22 7.54
CA VAL A 123 11.23 -0.24 6.68
C VAL A 123 10.90 -0.04 5.19
N MET A 124 9.69 -0.41 4.77
CA MET A 124 9.22 -0.20 3.40
C MET A 124 9.29 1.29 3.03
N MET A 125 8.74 2.15 3.87
CA MET A 125 8.68 3.59 3.64
C MET A 125 10.08 4.23 3.64
N ALA A 126 11.00 3.75 4.48
CA ALA A 126 12.39 4.21 4.47
C ALA A 126 13.08 3.87 3.15
N ALA A 127 12.94 2.63 2.65
CA ALA A 127 13.52 2.21 1.39
C ALA A 127 12.92 2.99 0.20
N VAL A 128 11.59 3.16 0.18
CA VAL A 128 10.88 3.98 -0.82
C VAL A 128 11.38 5.42 -0.80
N ALA A 129 11.52 6.03 0.38
CA ALA A 129 12.01 7.40 0.54
C ALA A 129 13.41 7.56 -0.06
N VAL A 130 14.35 6.67 0.28
CA VAL A 130 15.72 6.72 -0.23
C VAL A 130 15.75 6.63 -1.75
N VAL A 131 15.03 5.67 -2.35
CA VAL A 131 14.99 5.53 -3.81
C VAL A 131 14.33 6.74 -4.47
N ALA A 132 13.18 7.18 -3.97
CA ALA A 132 12.43 8.32 -4.53
C ALA A 132 13.26 9.61 -4.50
N LEU A 133 13.93 9.90 -3.39
CA LEU A 133 14.74 11.10 -3.22
C LEU A 133 16.03 11.08 -4.05
N LYS A 134 16.65 9.90 -4.23
CA LYS A 134 17.89 9.77 -5.00
C LYS A 134 17.69 9.73 -6.51
N THR A 135 16.61 9.08 -6.95
CA THR A 135 16.41 8.76 -8.38
C THR A 135 15.33 9.61 -9.05
N HIS A 136 14.54 10.35 -8.27
CA HIS A 136 13.36 11.07 -8.75
C HIS A 136 12.34 10.19 -9.47
N ALA A 137 12.31 8.88 -9.18
CA ALA A 137 11.33 7.93 -9.70
C ALA A 137 9.89 8.30 -9.32
N LEU A 138 9.73 9.03 -8.22
CA LEU A 138 8.48 9.57 -7.71
C LEU A 138 8.66 11.08 -7.48
N PRO A 139 7.56 11.86 -7.45
CA PRO A 139 7.63 13.28 -7.10
C PRO A 139 8.28 13.50 -5.74
N LEU A 140 9.05 14.58 -5.61
CA LEU A 140 9.82 14.89 -4.40
C LEU A 140 8.94 14.92 -3.14
N TRP A 141 7.76 15.52 -3.21
CA TRP A 141 6.83 15.60 -2.07
C TRP A 141 6.36 14.22 -1.59
N LEU A 142 6.25 13.24 -2.50
CA LEU A 142 5.87 11.87 -2.16
C LEU A 142 7.03 11.12 -1.51
N GLY A 143 8.27 11.39 -1.94
CA GLY A 143 9.48 10.96 -1.26
C GLY A 143 9.59 11.55 0.16
N LEU A 144 9.31 12.84 0.34
CA LEU A 144 9.31 13.50 1.65
C LEU A 144 8.22 12.97 2.57
N LEU A 145 7.01 12.71 2.04
CA LEU A 145 5.95 12.08 2.82
C LEU A 145 6.35 10.67 3.27
N ALA A 146 7.06 9.91 2.43
CA ALA A 146 7.63 8.62 2.84
C ALA A 146 8.68 8.78 3.95
N THR A 147 9.55 9.80 3.86
CA THR A 147 10.53 10.13 4.91
C THR A 147 9.88 10.46 6.24
N ILE A 148 8.69 11.07 6.26
CA ILE A 148 7.95 11.35 7.50
C ILE A 148 7.22 10.10 8.00
N THR A 149 6.63 9.33 7.10
CA THR A 149 5.86 8.12 7.44
C THR A 149 6.75 7.03 8.05
N ALA A 150 7.96 6.86 7.52
CA ALA A 150 8.90 5.84 7.98
C ALA A 150 9.20 5.91 9.50
N PRO A 151 9.72 7.02 10.06
CA PRO A 151 9.96 7.13 11.50
C PRO A 151 8.66 7.11 12.31
N ALA A 152 7.55 7.65 11.79
CA ALA A 152 6.26 7.58 12.48
C ALA A 152 5.83 6.12 12.72
N CYS A 153 5.95 5.27 11.71
CA CYS A 153 5.65 3.85 11.81
C CYS A 153 6.68 3.10 12.68
N LEU A 154 7.99 3.38 12.53
CA LEU A 154 9.01 2.73 13.37
C LEU A 154 8.84 3.07 14.86
N VAL A 155 8.60 4.34 15.19
CA VAL A 155 8.32 4.75 16.57
C VAL A 155 7.04 4.09 17.07
N ASN A 156 5.96 4.07 16.27
CA ASN A 156 4.73 3.43 16.72
C ASN A 156 4.91 1.92 16.97
N GLY A 157 5.62 1.21 16.10
CA GLY A 157 5.87 -0.23 16.26
C GLY A 157 6.84 -0.59 17.40
N LEU A 158 7.72 0.34 17.81
CA LEU A 158 8.67 0.13 18.93
C LEU A 158 8.08 0.53 20.30
N PHE A 159 7.11 1.43 20.33
CA PHE A 159 6.50 1.95 21.55
C PHE A 159 5.04 1.46 21.68
N PHE A 160 4.87 0.24 22.19
CA PHE A 160 3.60 -0.50 22.26
C PHE A 160 2.45 0.15 23.06
N GLY A 161 2.71 1.24 23.79
CA GLY A 161 1.69 2.02 24.50
C GLY A 161 1.24 3.28 23.77
N ALA A 162 1.75 3.51 22.56
CA ALA A 162 1.45 4.72 21.81
C ALA A 162 0.32 4.48 20.82
N ASP A 163 -0.82 5.15 21.05
CA ASP A 163 -2.04 5.01 20.25
C ASP A 163 -1.94 5.80 18.93
N PHE A 164 -0.88 5.58 18.14
CA PHE A 164 -0.65 6.32 16.89
C PHE A 164 -1.31 5.66 15.68
N GLY A 165 -2.65 5.58 15.68
CA GLY A 165 -3.41 5.29 14.46
C GLY A 165 -3.05 6.24 13.30
N LEU A 166 -2.55 7.44 13.63
CA LEU A 166 -2.03 8.42 12.66
C LEU A 166 -0.88 7.88 11.79
N ALA A 167 0.01 7.03 12.31
CA ALA A 167 1.13 6.50 11.52
C ALA A 167 0.61 5.62 10.38
N PHE A 168 -0.36 4.77 10.67
CA PHE A 168 -1.03 3.96 9.66
C PHE A 168 -1.84 4.81 8.67
N LEU A 169 -2.53 5.85 9.15
CA LEU A 169 -3.26 6.78 8.27
C LEU A 169 -2.32 7.54 7.32
N LEU A 170 -1.12 7.92 7.78
CA LEU A 170 -0.10 8.50 6.91
C LEU A 170 0.35 7.54 5.82
N PHE A 171 0.53 6.26 6.17
CA PHE A 171 0.82 5.21 5.19
C PHE A 171 -0.32 5.04 4.17
N LEU A 172 -1.58 4.94 4.62
CA LEU A 172 -2.73 4.84 3.71
C LEU A 172 -2.86 6.07 2.80
N LEU A 173 -2.66 7.28 3.35
CA LEU A 173 -2.62 8.51 2.58
C LEU A 173 -1.51 8.44 1.53
N TRP A 174 -0.32 8.00 1.91
CA TRP A 174 0.80 7.84 0.99
C TRP A 174 0.46 6.87 -0.15
N VAL A 175 -0.15 5.72 0.16
CA VAL A 175 -0.54 4.72 -0.85
C VAL A 175 -1.57 5.29 -1.83
N ALA A 176 -2.61 5.98 -1.34
CA ALA A 176 -3.61 6.62 -2.18
C ALA A 176 -2.98 7.66 -3.13
N LEU A 177 -2.10 8.50 -2.58
CA LEU A 177 -1.39 9.53 -3.33
C LEU A 177 -0.41 8.94 -4.36
N ALA A 178 0.35 7.92 -3.98
CA ALA A 178 1.24 7.20 -4.88
C ALA A 178 0.47 6.53 -6.02
N SER A 179 -0.65 5.88 -5.70
CA SER A 179 -1.55 5.25 -6.68
C SER A 179 -2.10 6.28 -7.68
N ALA A 180 -2.57 7.44 -7.20
CA ALA A 180 -3.06 8.52 -8.06
C ALA A 180 -1.95 9.08 -8.99
N VAL A 181 -0.78 9.39 -8.43
CA VAL A 181 0.37 9.89 -9.18
C VAL A 181 0.81 8.90 -10.27
N LEU A 182 1.00 7.63 -9.90
CA LEU A 182 1.45 6.60 -10.83
C LEU A 182 0.44 6.34 -11.94
N THR A 183 -0.86 6.41 -11.63
CA THR A 183 -1.93 6.30 -12.61
C THR A 183 -1.96 7.49 -13.57
N TRP A 184 -1.83 8.72 -13.05
CA TRP A 184 -1.83 9.94 -13.87
C TRP A 184 -0.57 10.08 -14.74
N CYS A 185 0.61 9.75 -14.21
CA CYS A 185 1.86 9.76 -14.97
C CYS A 185 1.82 8.78 -16.15
N ALA A 186 1.25 7.58 -15.97
CA ALA A 186 1.08 6.61 -17.04
C ALA A 186 0.13 7.11 -18.16
N GLY A 187 -0.87 7.93 -17.82
CA GLY A 187 -1.81 8.51 -18.80
C GLY A 187 -1.15 9.50 -19.75
N ARG A 188 -0.24 10.35 -19.25
CA ARG A 188 0.43 11.40 -20.04
C ARG A 188 1.33 10.85 -21.13
N VAL A 189 2.06 9.76 -20.88
CA VAL A 189 2.98 9.14 -21.85
C VAL A 189 2.22 8.64 -23.10
N THR A 190 1.03 8.04 -22.91
CA THR A 190 0.20 7.54 -24.04
C THR A 190 -0.34 8.63 -24.96
N VAL A 191 -0.68 9.80 -24.42
CA VAL A 191 -1.22 10.91 -25.23
C VAL A 191 -0.13 11.47 -26.13
N VAL A 192 1.10 11.62 -25.62
CA VAL A 192 2.24 12.14 -26.37
C VAL A 192 2.64 11.17 -27.51
N GLU A 193 2.72 9.87 -27.24
CA GLU A 193 3.01 8.87 -28.29
C GLU A 193 1.94 8.80 -29.38
N THR A 194 0.65 8.91 -28.99
CA THR A 194 -0.46 8.92 -29.96
C THR A 194 -0.37 10.15 -30.86
N SER A 195 -0.17 11.35 -30.30
CA SER A 195 -0.01 12.59 -31.07
C SER A 195 1.23 12.57 -31.98
N ALA A 196 2.35 12.01 -31.52
CA ALA A 196 3.56 11.86 -32.32
C ALA A 196 3.40 10.86 -33.47
N SER A 197 2.59 9.81 -33.30
CA SER A 197 2.28 8.84 -34.36
C SER A 197 1.35 9.42 -35.45
N ILE A 198 0.33 10.19 -35.07
CA ILE A 198 -0.59 10.86 -36.00
C ILE A 198 0.14 11.93 -36.82
N SER A 199 1.10 12.65 -36.21
CA SER A 199 1.93 13.63 -36.92
C SER A 199 2.92 13.02 -37.91
N ARG A 200 3.21 11.71 -37.82
CA ARG A 200 4.16 11.02 -38.70
C ARG A 200 3.49 10.27 -39.84
N GLU A 201 2.16 10.30 -39.95
CA GLU A 201 1.47 9.79 -41.12
C GLU A 201 1.77 10.75 -42.29
N PRO A 202 2.57 10.34 -43.29
CA PRO A 202 2.85 11.22 -44.41
C PRO A 202 1.54 11.45 -45.15
N ALA A 203 1.26 12.70 -45.49
CA ALA A 203 0.20 13.09 -46.42
C ALA A 203 0.45 12.38 -47.76
N GLY A 204 -0.03 11.14 -47.86
CA GLY A 204 0.05 10.29 -49.02
C GLY A 204 -0.97 10.76 -50.04
N VAL A 205 -0.49 11.60 -50.95
CA VAL A 205 -0.71 11.54 -52.41
C VAL A 205 -2.12 11.11 -52.84
N ARG A 206 -2.92 12.09 -53.25
CA ARG A 206 -3.92 11.90 -54.32
C ARG A 206 -3.52 12.80 -55.49
#